data_AF-A0A292SAM7-F1
#
_entry.id   AF-A0A292SAM7-F1
#
_cell.length_a   1.000
_cell.length_b   1.000
_cell.length_c   1.000
_cell.angle_alpha   90.00
_cell.angle_beta   90.00
_cell.angle_gamma   90.00
#
_symmetry.space_group_name_H-M   'P 1'
#
loop_
_entity.id
_entity.type
_entity.pdbx_description
1 polymer ?
#
loop_
_entity_poly.entity_id
_entity_poly.type
_entity_poly.pdbx_seq_one_letter_code
_entity_poly.pdbx_strand_id
1 'polypeptide(L)'
;EDFIKESKQVHGDKYDYSETVYVNNHTNVKIFCKKDKIFFIQNPRVHLQGTGCPKCARNQKLTTKGFIERAIAIHGNKYDYSSVVYQSHAKKIIIICPIHGPFEQRANGHLNGKGCYKCAKSYKRSRGEIELCKFIKSIYSGQVLENDRTVIKPKELDIYLPELKLALEYNGEYWHDETKKRKPGYHKEKQKACEKKGIKLIEVWDSEWHADKDRFKNLIQEVINSIQSPLKI
;
A
#
# COMPACT_ATOMS: atom_id res chain seq x y z
N GLU A 1 -25.37 -28.47 36.32
CA GLU A 1 -25.09 -29.09 35.00
C GLU A 1 -24.90 -28.06 33.86
N ASP A 2 -25.25 -26.80 34.06
CA ASP A 2 -25.29 -25.78 32.99
C ASP A 2 -23.93 -25.43 32.37
N PHE A 3 -22.87 -25.31 33.19
CA PHE A 3 -21.54 -24.94 32.68
C PHE A 3 -21.01 -25.88 31.58
N ILE A 4 -21.12 -27.20 31.76
CA ILE A 4 -20.59 -28.18 30.80
C ILE A 4 -21.41 -28.15 29.51
N LYS A 5 -22.73 -28.01 29.62
CA LYS A 5 -23.63 -27.91 28.46
C LYS A 5 -23.35 -26.65 27.64
N GLU A 6 -23.24 -25.50 28.30
CA GLU A 6 -22.89 -24.23 27.63
C GLU A 6 -21.48 -24.27 27.04
N SER A 7 -20.51 -24.85 27.74
CA SER A 7 -19.15 -24.99 27.23
C SER A 7 -19.08 -25.84 25.97
N LYS A 8 -19.88 -26.92 25.89
CA LYS A 8 -20.02 -27.73 24.66
C LYS A 8 -20.68 -26.96 23.52
N GLN A 9 -21.59 -26.02 23.79
CA GLN A 9 -22.15 -25.15 22.75
C GLN A 9 -21.09 -24.19 22.18
N VAL A 10 -20.27 -23.60 23.04
CA VAL A 10 -19.23 -22.61 22.64
C VAL A 10 -18.06 -23.28 21.93
N HIS A 11 -17.60 -24.43 22.44
CA HIS A 11 -16.36 -25.05 22.00
C HIS A 11 -16.54 -26.31 21.16
N GLY A 12 -17.77 -26.81 21.03
CA GLY A 12 -18.03 -28.11 20.45
C GLY A 12 -17.30 -29.20 21.23
N ASP A 13 -16.66 -30.11 20.49
CA ASP A 13 -16.05 -31.30 21.05
C ASP A 13 -14.56 -31.15 21.46
N LYS A 14 -14.07 -29.91 21.54
CA LYS A 14 -12.63 -29.60 21.73
C LYS A 14 -12.07 -30.01 23.11
N TYR A 15 -12.93 -30.09 24.12
CA TYR A 15 -12.53 -30.29 25.51
C TYR A 15 -13.27 -31.46 26.16
N ASP A 16 -12.62 -32.06 27.15
CA ASP A 16 -13.25 -33.00 28.07
C ASP A 16 -13.34 -32.37 29.47
N TYR A 17 -14.52 -32.56 30.08
CA TYR A 17 -14.93 -31.99 31.36
C TYR A 17 -15.23 -33.09 32.39
N SER A 18 -14.88 -34.34 32.12
CA SER A 18 -15.09 -35.50 33.01
C SER A 18 -14.50 -35.31 34.41
N GLU A 19 -13.37 -34.60 34.51
CA GLU A 19 -12.73 -34.25 35.79
C GLU A 19 -13.02 -32.80 36.25
N THR A 20 -14.00 -32.12 35.63
CA THR A 20 -14.31 -30.74 35.97
C THR A 20 -15.22 -30.65 37.20
N VAL A 21 -14.71 -30.06 38.27
CA VAL A 21 -15.52 -29.68 39.45
C VAL A 21 -15.88 -28.19 39.34
N TYR A 22 -17.15 -27.90 39.07
CA TYR A 22 -17.65 -26.54 38.95
C TYR A 22 -18.31 -26.07 40.25
N VAL A 23 -17.97 -24.86 40.68
CA VAL A 23 -18.52 -24.23 41.91
C VAL A 23 -19.32 -22.98 41.57
N ASN A 24 -18.72 -22.04 40.83
CA ASN A 24 -19.35 -20.80 40.37
C ASN A 24 -18.53 -20.20 39.20
N ASN A 25 -18.96 -19.06 38.68
CA ASN A 25 -18.40 -18.43 37.47
C ASN A 25 -17.03 -17.77 37.69
N HIS A 26 -16.58 -17.67 38.94
CA HIS A 26 -15.39 -16.95 39.39
C HIS A 26 -14.29 -17.91 39.85
N THR A 27 -14.66 -19.08 40.36
CA THR A 27 -13.74 -20.14 40.77
C THR A 27 -13.23 -20.88 39.55
N ASN A 28 -11.91 -20.96 39.41
CA ASN A 28 -11.28 -21.65 38.30
C ASN A 28 -11.61 -23.15 38.28
N VAL A 29 -11.72 -23.70 37.07
CA VAL A 29 -11.99 -25.11 36.83
C VAL A 29 -10.86 -25.78 36.05
N LYS A 30 -10.71 -27.08 36.25
CA LYS A 30 -9.78 -27.95 35.51
C LYS A 30 -10.47 -28.49 34.26
N ILE A 31 -9.87 -28.28 33.10
CA ILE A 31 -10.43 -28.67 31.78
C ILE A 31 -9.34 -29.44 31.01
N PHE A 32 -9.73 -30.53 30.33
CA PHE A 32 -8.80 -31.30 29.50
C PHE A 32 -8.91 -30.91 28.02
N CYS A 33 -7.79 -30.56 27.39
CA CYS A 33 -7.73 -30.31 25.97
C CYS A 33 -7.48 -31.60 25.19
N LYS A 34 -8.47 -32.05 24.40
CA LYS A 34 -8.36 -33.29 23.62
C LYS A 34 -7.27 -33.24 22.53
N LYS A 35 -6.95 -32.04 22.01
CA LYS A 35 -5.93 -31.82 20.97
C LYS A 35 -4.51 -31.87 21.54
N ASP A 36 -4.23 -31.06 22.56
CA ASP A 36 -2.88 -30.94 23.13
C ASP A 36 -2.59 -31.98 24.22
N LYS A 37 -3.60 -32.77 24.62
CA LYS A 37 -3.53 -33.82 25.66
C LYS A 37 -3.01 -33.28 27.00
N ILE A 38 -3.48 -32.10 27.40
CA ILE A 38 -3.12 -31.46 28.67
C ILE A 38 -4.34 -31.03 29.46
N PHE A 39 -4.22 -31.06 30.78
CA PHE A 39 -5.10 -30.31 31.65
C PHE A 39 -4.63 -28.85 31.74
N PHE A 40 -5.59 -27.93 31.79
CA PHE A 40 -5.33 -26.54 32.08
C PHE A 40 -6.42 -26.00 33.01
N ILE A 41 -6.07 -24.92 33.72
CA ILE A 41 -6.97 -24.23 34.64
C ILE A 41 -7.48 -22.98 33.97
N GLN A 42 -8.79 -22.74 34.04
CA GLN A 42 -9.40 -21.53 33.48
C GLN A 42 -10.64 -21.11 34.26
N ASN A 43 -10.92 -19.81 34.26
CA ASN A 43 -12.13 -19.27 34.83
C ASN A 43 -13.35 -19.61 33.95
N PRO A 44 -14.46 -20.15 34.50
CA PRO A 44 -15.65 -20.52 33.73
C PRO A 44 -16.25 -19.39 32.89
N ARG A 45 -16.37 -18.17 33.43
CA ARG A 45 -16.89 -17.01 32.68
C ARG A 45 -16.06 -16.72 31.44
N VAL A 46 -14.73 -16.78 31.54
CA VAL A 46 -13.82 -16.54 30.42
C VAL A 46 -13.86 -17.69 29.41
N HIS A 47 -14.01 -18.93 29.89
CA HIS A 47 -14.16 -20.10 29.03
C HIS A 47 -15.43 -20.02 28.17
N LEU A 48 -16.56 -19.65 28.78
CA LEU A 48 -17.85 -19.48 28.09
C LEU A 48 -17.84 -18.33 27.07
N GLN A 49 -16.93 -17.36 27.20
CA GLN A 49 -16.71 -16.31 26.19
C GLN A 49 -15.92 -16.80 24.96
N GLY A 50 -15.54 -18.08 24.89
CA GLY A 50 -14.81 -18.65 23.77
C GLY A 50 -13.30 -18.74 23.98
N THR A 51 -12.78 -18.35 25.15
CA THR A 51 -11.37 -18.59 25.49
C THR A 51 -11.15 -20.07 25.75
N GLY A 52 -10.00 -20.58 25.30
CA GLY A 52 -9.71 -22.00 25.29
C GLY A 52 -8.36 -22.36 25.87
N CYS A 53 -7.83 -23.52 25.46
CA CYS A 53 -6.53 -23.99 25.89
C CYS A 53 -5.41 -22.99 25.51
N PRO A 54 -4.56 -22.58 26.46
CA PRO A 54 -3.49 -21.61 26.20
C PRO A 54 -2.39 -22.18 25.28
N LYS A 55 -2.23 -23.50 25.21
CA LYS A 55 -1.30 -24.16 24.27
C LYS A 55 -1.86 -24.18 22.85
N CYS A 56 -3.15 -24.48 22.68
CA CYS A 56 -3.86 -24.32 21.41
C CYS A 56 -3.75 -22.88 20.88
N ALA A 57 -3.97 -21.89 21.74
CA ALA A 57 -3.89 -20.47 21.37
C ALA A 57 -2.46 -20.08 20.94
N ARG A 58 -1.43 -20.54 21.66
CA ARG A 58 -0.02 -20.33 21.30
C ARG A 58 0.38 -21.01 19.99
N ASN A 59 -0.23 -22.15 19.69
CA ASN A 59 0.08 -22.96 18.50
C ASN A 59 -0.81 -22.65 17.29
N GLN A 60 -1.74 -21.70 17.39
CA GLN A 60 -2.59 -21.32 16.27
C GLN A 60 -1.78 -20.48 15.28
N LYS A 61 -1.34 -21.11 14.20
CA LYS A 61 -0.67 -20.40 13.10
C LYS A 61 -1.64 -19.39 12.50
N LEU A 62 -1.15 -18.16 12.32
CA LEU A 62 -1.88 -17.15 11.57
C LEU A 62 -2.14 -17.68 10.15
N THR A 63 -3.37 -17.58 9.69
CA THR A 63 -3.74 -17.95 8.31
C THR A 63 -3.53 -16.77 7.37
N THR A 64 -3.51 -17.01 6.06
CA THR A 64 -3.52 -15.93 5.05
C THR A 64 -4.68 -14.96 5.28
N LYS A 65 -5.90 -15.47 5.52
CA LYS A 65 -7.07 -14.63 5.82
C LYS A 65 -6.83 -13.76 7.06
N GLY A 66 -6.38 -14.36 8.16
CA GLY A 66 -6.11 -13.62 9.40
C GLY A 66 -4.96 -12.61 9.26
N PHE A 67 -3.96 -12.90 8.41
CA PHE A 67 -2.94 -11.92 8.05
C PHE A 67 -3.55 -10.72 7.32
N ILE A 68 -4.40 -10.95 6.31
CA ILE A 68 -5.03 -9.89 5.51
C ILE A 68 -5.91 -9.00 6.39
N GLU A 69 -6.74 -9.58 7.26
CA GLU A 69 -7.58 -8.83 8.21
C GLU A 69 -6.76 -7.89 9.08
N ARG A 70 -5.64 -8.37 9.65
CA ARG A 70 -4.72 -7.53 10.43
C ARG A 70 -4.04 -6.46 9.60
N ALA A 71 -3.63 -6.81 8.38
CA ALA A 71 -3.00 -5.87 7.47
C ALA A 71 -3.96 -4.74 7.06
N ILE A 72 -5.24 -5.04 6.87
CA ILE A 72 -6.30 -4.04 6.64
C ILE A 72 -6.52 -3.18 7.88
N ALA A 73 -6.50 -3.75 9.09
CA ALA A 73 -6.64 -2.96 10.32
C ALA A 73 -5.51 -1.91 10.48
N ILE A 74 -4.31 -2.20 9.97
CA ILE A 74 -3.14 -1.30 10.07
C ILE A 74 -3.09 -0.30 8.93
N HIS A 75 -3.33 -0.76 7.69
CA HIS A 75 -3.10 0.04 6.48
C HIS A 75 -4.40 0.52 5.81
N GLY A 76 -5.56 0.14 6.33
CA GLY A 76 -6.84 0.29 5.64
C GLY A 76 -6.85 -0.43 4.30
N ASN A 77 -7.57 0.14 3.33
CA ASN A 77 -7.68 -0.37 1.96
C ASN A 77 -6.54 0.12 1.04
N LYS A 78 -5.36 0.43 1.60
CA LYS A 78 -4.23 1.03 0.86
C LYS A 78 -3.55 0.07 -0.14
N TYR A 79 -3.64 -1.23 0.10
CA TYR A 79 -2.96 -2.25 -0.68
C TYR A 79 -3.92 -3.32 -1.14
N ASP A 80 -3.59 -3.93 -2.28
CA ASP A 80 -4.24 -5.15 -2.75
C ASP A 80 -3.44 -6.37 -2.24
N TYR A 81 -4.17 -7.32 -1.66
CA TYR A 81 -3.66 -8.55 -1.06
C TYR A 81 -4.08 -9.82 -1.84
N SER A 82 -4.63 -9.67 -3.05
CA SER A 82 -5.09 -10.75 -3.92
C SER A 82 -4.02 -11.83 -4.17
N SER A 83 -2.75 -11.45 -4.21
CA SER A 83 -1.60 -12.35 -4.42
C SER A 83 -0.89 -12.78 -3.14
N VAL A 84 -1.43 -12.48 -1.95
CA VAL A 84 -0.76 -12.83 -0.68
C VAL A 84 -0.94 -14.31 -0.38
N VAL A 85 0.19 -14.99 -0.14
CA VAL A 85 0.24 -16.33 0.44
C VAL A 85 1.04 -16.27 1.74
N TYR A 86 0.37 -16.31 2.89
CA TYR A 86 1.04 -16.25 4.18
C TYR A 86 1.51 -17.64 4.63
N GLN A 87 2.81 -17.78 4.87
CA GLN A 87 3.40 -19.01 5.39
C GLN A 87 3.87 -18.85 6.84
N SER A 88 4.54 -17.72 7.15
CA SER A 88 4.99 -17.37 8.50
C SER A 88 5.31 -15.89 8.60
N HIS A 89 5.49 -15.40 9.82
CA HIS A 89 5.79 -13.99 10.10
C HIS A 89 7.13 -13.53 9.50
N ALA A 90 8.10 -14.43 9.36
CA ALA A 90 9.45 -14.11 8.89
C ALA A 90 9.60 -14.24 7.36
N LYS A 91 8.69 -14.95 6.69
CA LYS A 91 8.71 -15.13 5.25
C LYS A 91 8.22 -13.87 4.53
N LYS A 92 8.72 -13.68 3.32
CA LYS A 92 8.27 -12.60 2.44
C LYS A 92 6.91 -12.96 1.84
N ILE A 93 6.12 -11.92 1.60
CA ILE A 93 4.84 -11.95 0.90
C ILE A 93 4.87 -10.92 -0.22
N ILE A 94 4.07 -11.14 -1.25
CA ILE A 94 3.87 -10.19 -2.35
C ILE A 94 2.63 -9.37 -2.03
N ILE A 95 2.80 -8.05 -1.93
CA ILE A 95 1.72 -7.09 -1.69
C ILE A 95 1.66 -6.16 -2.88
N ILE A 96 0.46 -5.82 -3.34
CA ILE A 96 0.29 -4.95 -4.50
C ILE A 96 0.04 -3.53 -4.00
N CYS A 97 0.97 -2.62 -4.30
CA CYS A 97 0.73 -1.19 -4.17
C CYS A 97 -0.05 -0.71 -5.40
N PRO A 98 -1.23 -0.07 -5.23
CA PRO A 98 -2.00 0.47 -6.36
C PRO A 98 -1.19 1.45 -7.22
N ILE A 99 -0.22 2.12 -6.60
CA ILE A 99 0.65 3.12 -7.22
C ILE A 99 1.87 2.49 -7.88
N HIS A 100 2.60 1.62 -7.17
CA HIS A 100 3.93 1.15 -7.59
C HIS A 100 3.98 -0.31 -8.06
N GLY A 101 2.82 -0.99 -8.10
CA GLY A 101 2.71 -2.40 -8.46
C GLY A 101 3.11 -3.36 -7.32
N PRO A 102 3.37 -4.64 -7.64
CA PRO A 102 3.75 -5.64 -6.66
C PRO A 102 5.11 -5.33 -6.03
N PHE A 103 5.22 -5.56 -4.72
CA PHE A 103 6.47 -5.49 -3.98
C PHE A 103 6.53 -6.59 -2.91
N GLU A 104 7.74 -7.03 -2.61
CA GLU A 104 7.98 -8.01 -1.57
C GLU A 104 8.29 -7.36 -0.22
N GLN A 105 7.72 -7.90 0.85
CA GLN A 105 8.08 -7.53 2.22
C GLN A 105 7.90 -8.71 3.17
N ARG A 106 8.68 -8.76 4.27
CA ARG A 106 8.40 -9.72 5.35
C ARG A 106 7.02 -9.46 5.96
N ALA A 107 6.25 -10.51 6.21
CA ALA A 107 4.89 -10.38 6.75
C ALA A 107 4.85 -9.63 8.09
N ASN A 108 5.78 -9.90 9.01
CA ASN A 108 5.86 -9.15 10.28
C ASN A 108 6.22 -7.67 10.08
N GLY A 109 7.03 -7.35 9.07
CA GLY A 109 7.34 -5.97 8.73
C GLY A 109 6.08 -5.20 8.34
N HIS A 110 5.26 -5.81 7.49
CA HIS A 110 4.00 -5.20 7.05
C HIS A 110 3.02 -5.03 8.21
N LEU A 111 2.90 -6.04 9.08
CA LEU A 111 2.08 -5.97 10.29
C LEU A 111 2.62 -4.99 11.36
N ASN A 112 3.87 -4.53 11.23
CA ASN A 112 4.43 -3.47 12.07
C ASN A 112 4.26 -2.08 11.43
N GLY A 113 3.39 -1.96 10.41
CA GLY A 113 3.11 -0.68 9.74
C GLY A 113 4.08 -0.31 8.62
N LYS A 114 5.06 -1.17 8.27
CA LYS A 114 5.89 -0.91 7.09
C LYS A 114 5.02 -1.06 5.84
N GLY A 115 5.26 -0.18 4.87
CA GLY A 115 4.51 -0.14 3.62
C GLY A 115 5.40 -0.34 2.39
N CYS A 116 4.89 0.07 1.23
CA CYS A 116 5.67 0.06 0.00
C CYS A 116 6.89 0.99 0.13
N TYR A 117 8.09 0.45 -0.07
CA TYR A 117 9.33 1.22 0.04
C TYR A 117 9.44 2.31 -1.04
N LYS A 118 8.82 2.10 -2.22
CA LYS A 118 8.74 3.13 -3.27
C LYS A 118 7.86 4.29 -2.81
N CYS A 119 6.73 4.03 -2.15
CA CYS A 119 5.93 5.07 -1.49
C CYS A 119 6.73 5.82 -0.41
N ALA A 120 7.51 5.10 0.38
CA ALA A 120 8.34 5.69 1.43
C ALA A 120 9.52 6.53 0.86
N LYS A 121 10.03 6.18 -0.32
CA LYS A 121 11.03 7.01 -1.02
C LYS A 121 10.38 8.16 -1.79
N SER A 122 9.16 7.96 -2.28
CA SER A 122 8.40 8.96 -3.01
C SER A 122 7.74 9.99 -2.08
N TYR A 123 8.04 10.05 -0.78
CA TYR A 123 7.75 11.24 0.03
C TYR A 123 8.46 12.51 -0.48
N LYS A 124 9.33 12.40 -1.50
CA LYS A 124 9.83 13.53 -2.29
C LYS A 124 8.93 13.98 -3.46
N ARG A 125 7.91 13.19 -3.81
CA ARG A 125 7.04 13.38 -4.99
C ARG A 125 5.57 13.42 -4.56
N SER A 126 4.76 14.24 -5.22
CA SER A 126 3.33 14.32 -4.89
C SER A 126 2.59 13.05 -5.35
N ARG A 127 1.38 12.80 -4.82
CA ARG A 127 0.54 11.68 -5.32
C ARG A 127 0.22 11.84 -6.80
N GLY A 128 -0.12 13.06 -7.23
CA GLY A 128 -0.49 13.35 -8.61
C GLY A 128 0.68 13.19 -9.59
N GLU A 129 1.90 13.58 -9.20
CA GLU A 129 3.10 13.36 -10.02
C GLU A 129 3.30 11.86 -10.31
N ILE A 130 3.10 11.00 -9.29
CA ILE A 130 3.23 9.55 -9.47
C ILE A 130 2.10 9.00 -10.36
N GLU A 131 0.87 9.48 -10.20
CA GLU A 131 -0.26 9.08 -11.05
C GLU A 131 -0.02 9.47 -12.50
N LEU A 132 0.47 10.70 -12.76
CA LEU A 132 0.83 11.17 -14.08
C LEU A 132 1.92 10.29 -14.70
N CYS A 133 3.00 10.01 -13.98
CA CYS A 133 4.06 9.12 -14.45
C CYS A 133 3.54 7.71 -14.80
N LYS A 134 2.63 7.16 -13.98
CA LYS A 134 2.02 5.85 -14.25
C LYS A 134 1.16 5.89 -15.52
N PHE A 135 0.38 6.94 -15.71
CA PHE A 135 -0.42 7.13 -16.90
C PHE A 135 0.47 7.20 -18.16
N ILE A 136 1.52 8.03 -18.15
CA ILE A 136 2.49 8.11 -19.26
C ILE A 136 3.05 6.72 -19.61
N LYS A 137 3.49 5.95 -18.61
CA LYS A 137 4.02 4.59 -18.82
C LYS A 137 2.99 3.59 -19.36
N SER A 138 1.69 3.82 -19.15
CA SER A 138 0.64 2.97 -19.72
C SER A 138 0.34 3.26 -21.19
N ILE A 139 0.69 4.45 -21.68
CA ILE A 139 0.34 4.90 -23.04
C ILE A 139 1.56 5.08 -23.96
N TYR A 140 2.76 5.14 -23.39
CA TYR A 140 4.01 5.32 -24.11
C TYR A 140 4.98 4.17 -23.80
N SER A 141 5.41 3.45 -24.84
CA SER A 141 6.28 2.28 -24.75
C SER A 141 7.78 2.60 -24.86
N GLY A 142 8.15 3.85 -25.14
CA GLY A 142 9.54 4.28 -25.23
C GLY A 142 10.18 4.57 -23.87
N GLN A 143 11.35 5.21 -23.87
CA GLN A 143 12.07 5.52 -22.63
C GLN A 143 11.34 6.61 -21.82
N VAL A 144 11.06 6.32 -20.55
CA VAL A 144 10.49 7.27 -19.59
C VAL A 144 11.52 7.54 -18.50
N LEU A 145 12.12 8.72 -18.49
CA LEU A 145 13.07 9.17 -17.47
C LEU A 145 12.35 9.99 -16.40
N GLU A 146 12.52 9.63 -15.13
CA GLU A 146 11.90 10.31 -13.99
C GLU A 146 12.95 11.11 -13.20
N ASN A 147 12.62 12.33 -12.76
CA ASN A 147 13.51 13.21 -12.00
C ASN A 147 14.86 13.44 -12.72
N ASP A 148 14.82 13.67 -14.04
CA ASP A 148 16.04 13.84 -14.83
C ASP A 148 16.69 15.19 -14.55
N ARG A 149 17.91 15.18 -14.00
CA ARG A 149 18.76 16.37 -13.82
C ARG A 149 19.87 16.48 -14.86
N THR A 150 19.86 15.64 -15.89
CA THR A 150 21.00 15.53 -16.80
C THR A 150 20.86 16.45 -18.01
N VAL A 151 19.62 16.66 -18.47
CA VAL A 151 19.33 17.34 -19.74
C VAL A 151 19.35 18.87 -19.62
N ILE A 152 18.80 19.41 -18.53
CA ILE A 152 18.69 20.87 -18.30
C ILE A 152 19.41 21.35 -17.02
N LYS A 153 20.60 20.81 -16.75
CA LYS A 153 21.41 21.17 -15.56
C LYS A 153 21.47 22.69 -15.31
N PRO A 154 21.32 23.14 -14.04
CA PRO A 154 21.17 22.33 -12.82
C PRO A 154 19.72 21.92 -12.51
N LYS A 155 18.77 22.22 -13.40
CA LYS A 155 17.35 21.96 -13.19
C LYS A 155 17.01 20.48 -13.43
N GLU A 156 15.97 20.03 -12.76
CA GLU A 156 15.38 18.68 -12.89
C GLU A 156 14.19 18.73 -13.84
N LEU A 157 13.81 17.63 -14.47
CA LEU A 157 12.53 17.40 -15.16
C LEU A 157 11.81 16.25 -14.47
N ASP A 158 10.54 16.40 -14.11
CA ASP A 158 9.81 15.36 -13.38
C ASP A 158 9.64 14.09 -14.23
N ILE A 159 9.21 14.26 -15.49
CA ILE A 159 9.09 13.20 -16.49
C ILE A 159 9.69 13.71 -17.81
N TYR A 160 10.61 12.94 -18.41
CA TYR A 160 11.19 13.24 -19.71
C TYR A 160 11.12 12.02 -20.64
N LEU A 161 10.65 12.26 -21.86
CA LEU A 161 10.51 11.29 -22.96
C LEU A 161 11.52 11.66 -24.06
N PRO A 162 12.73 11.07 -24.06
CA PRO A 162 13.83 11.51 -24.89
C PRO A 162 13.56 11.43 -26.39
N GLU A 163 12.86 10.39 -26.84
CA GLU A 163 12.57 10.15 -28.25
C GLU A 163 11.54 11.14 -28.79
N LEU A 164 10.63 11.63 -27.94
CA LEU A 164 9.62 12.62 -28.33
C LEU A 164 10.09 14.06 -28.11
N LYS A 165 11.27 14.27 -27.51
CA LYS A 165 11.70 15.58 -27.00
C LYS A 165 10.60 16.28 -26.20
N LEU A 166 9.92 15.50 -25.35
CA LEU A 166 8.79 15.95 -24.55
C LEU A 166 9.11 15.78 -23.07
N ALA A 167 8.88 16.82 -22.29
CA ALA A 167 8.96 16.79 -20.84
C ALA A 167 7.63 17.21 -20.21
N LEU A 168 7.31 16.64 -19.06
CA LEU A 168 6.16 17.00 -18.25
C LEU A 168 6.63 17.37 -16.85
N GLU A 169 6.10 18.48 -16.33
CA GLU A 169 6.34 18.99 -14.99
C GLU A 169 5.04 18.96 -14.18
N TYR A 170 5.08 18.37 -12.99
CA TYR A 170 3.94 18.35 -12.06
C TYR A 170 4.14 19.39 -10.95
N ASN A 171 3.43 20.50 -11.04
CA ASN A 171 3.58 21.64 -10.14
C ASN A 171 2.57 21.62 -8.99
N GLY A 172 3.05 21.45 -7.75
CA GLY A 172 2.22 21.53 -6.55
C GLY A 172 1.95 22.97 -6.11
N GLU A 173 0.69 23.42 -6.11
CA GLU A 173 0.32 24.80 -5.73
C GLU A 173 0.62 25.15 -4.27
N TYR A 174 0.57 24.17 -3.36
CA TYR A 174 0.74 24.39 -1.92
C TYR A 174 2.07 25.05 -1.53
N TRP A 175 3.17 24.76 -2.26
CA TRP A 175 4.49 25.33 -2.00
C TRP A 175 4.85 26.50 -2.93
N HIS A 176 3.90 26.89 -3.78
CA HIS A 176 4.19 27.70 -4.95
C HIS A 176 4.40 29.17 -4.62
N ASP A 177 3.67 29.69 -3.63
CA ASP A 177 3.85 31.06 -3.14
C ASP A 177 5.20 31.26 -2.45
N GLU A 178 5.61 30.29 -1.62
CA GLU A 178 6.90 30.33 -0.93
C GLU A 178 8.06 30.14 -1.92
N THR A 179 7.89 29.28 -2.93
CA THR A 179 8.89 29.05 -3.96
C THR A 179 9.03 30.25 -4.90
N LYS A 180 7.93 30.91 -5.30
CA LYS A 180 7.98 32.14 -6.10
C LYS A 180 8.70 33.27 -5.35
N LYS A 181 8.49 33.39 -4.03
CA LYS A 181 9.21 34.35 -3.17
C LYS A 181 10.70 34.03 -3.08
N ARG A 182 11.07 32.76 -2.92
CA ARG A 182 12.47 32.32 -2.78
C ARG A 182 13.25 32.29 -4.10
N LYS A 183 12.58 31.96 -5.20
CA LYS A 183 13.17 31.73 -6.54
C LYS A 183 12.28 32.33 -7.63
N PRO A 184 12.21 33.66 -7.73
CA PRO A 184 11.41 34.32 -8.76
C PRO A 184 11.88 33.89 -10.16
N GLY A 185 10.93 33.62 -11.05
CA GLY A 185 11.22 33.25 -12.45
C GLY A 185 11.65 31.80 -12.69
N TYR A 186 11.70 30.94 -11.67
CA TYR A 186 12.14 29.54 -11.78
C TYR A 186 11.48 28.77 -12.95
N HIS A 187 10.15 28.84 -13.05
CA HIS A 187 9.37 28.19 -14.13
C HIS A 187 9.74 28.72 -15.51
N LYS A 188 9.82 30.04 -15.66
CA LYS A 188 10.19 30.69 -16.91
C LYS A 188 11.61 30.31 -17.35
N GLU A 189 12.55 30.20 -16.42
CA GLU A 189 13.90 29.75 -16.73
C GLU A 189 13.96 28.28 -17.14
N LYS A 190 13.11 27.44 -16.53
CA LYS A 190 13.01 26.02 -16.86
C LYS A 190 12.44 25.81 -18.26
N GLN A 191 11.38 26.54 -18.60
CA GLN A 191 10.81 26.56 -19.94
C GLN A 191 11.85 26.98 -20.99
N LYS A 192 12.57 28.09 -20.76
CA LYS A 192 13.68 28.52 -21.62
C LYS A 192 14.79 27.49 -21.77
N ALA A 193 15.11 26.74 -20.69
CA ALA A 193 16.14 25.70 -20.74
C ALA A 193 15.69 24.51 -21.61
N CYS A 194 14.41 24.13 -21.55
CA CYS A 194 13.83 23.11 -22.41
C CYS A 194 13.80 23.56 -23.87
N GLU A 195 13.33 24.78 -24.15
CA GLU A 195 13.30 25.36 -25.49
C GLU A 195 14.69 25.37 -26.16
N LYS A 196 15.73 25.78 -25.42
CA LYS A 196 17.13 25.74 -25.90
C LYS A 196 17.61 24.34 -26.28
N LYS A 197 16.98 23.29 -25.76
CA LYS A 197 17.29 21.88 -26.06
C LYS A 197 16.31 21.27 -27.08
N GLY A 198 15.39 22.07 -27.63
CA GLY A 198 14.34 21.60 -28.52
C GLY A 198 13.32 20.71 -27.82
N ILE A 199 13.16 20.85 -26.51
CA ILE A 199 12.26 20.04 -25.69
C ILE A 199 10.97 20.81 -25.46
N LYS A 200 9.84 20.22 -25.84
CA LYS A 200 8.50 20.72 -25.48
C LYS A 200 8.27 20.41 -24.00
N LEU A 201 7.95 21.42 -23.19
CA LEU A 201 7.61 21.27 -21.78
C LEU A 201 6.10 21.46 -21.58
N ILE A 202 5.44 20.49 -20.95
CA ILE A 202 4.04 20.60 -20.51
C ILE A 202 4.03 20.75 -18.99
N GLU A 203 3.42 21.82 -18.49
CA GLU A 203 3.19 22.02 -17.06
C GLU A 203 1.81 21.48 -16.69
N VAL A 204 1.76 20.65 -15.65
CA VAL A 204 0.54 20.06 -15.08
C VAL A 204 0.42 20.56 -13.65
N TRP A 205 -0.60 21.37 -13.38
CA TRP A 205 -0.82 21.95 -12.06
C TRP A 205 -1.65 21.03 -11.19
N ASP A 206 -1.30 20.92 -9.91
CA ASP A 206 -1.94 20.01 -8.96
C ASP A 206 -3.44 20.29 -8.80
N SER A 207 -3.83 21.55 -8.76
CA SER A 207 -5.25 21.98 -8.73
C SER A 207 -6.01 21.52 -9.97
N GLU A 208 -5.44 21.73 -11.15
CA GLU A 208 -6.05 21.40 -12.43
C GLU A 208 -6.13 19.88 -12.64
N TRP A 209 -5.09 19.14 -12.24
CA TRP A 209 -5.06 17.68 -12.25
C TRP A 209 -6.12 17.07 -11.33
N HIS A 210 -6.35 17.69 -10.17
CA HIS A 210 -7.38 17.24 -9.24
C HIS A 210 -8.78 17.66 -9.66
N ALA A 211 -8.95 18.79 -10.33
CA ALA A 211 -10.23 19.26 -10.84
C ALA A 211 -10.73 18.43 -12.04
N ASP A 212 -9.86 18.11 -12.99
CA ASP A 212 -10.25 17.39 -14.21
C ASP A 212 -9.10 16.52 -14.76
N LYS A 213 -8.89 15.38 -14.09
CA LYS A 213 -7.80 14.46 -14.42
C LYS A 213 -7.90 13.87 -15.82
N ASP A 214 -9.11 13.56 -16.27
CA ASP A 214 -9.30 12.85 -17.54
C ASP A 214 -9.07 13.78 -18.73
N ARG A 215 -9.42 15.07 -18.62
CA ARG A 215 -9.02 16.08 -19.61
C ARG A 215 -7.50 16.16 -19.78
N PHE A 216 -6.73 16.19 -18.68
CA PHE A 216 -5.26 16.23 -18.78
C PHE A 216 -4.69 14.97 -19.41
N LYS A 217 -5.20 13.80 -19.02
CA LYS A 217 -4.81 12.54 -19.65
C LYS A 217 -5.05 12.55 -21.14
N ASN A 218 -6.22 13.01 -21.58
CA ASN A 218 -6.56 13.11 -23.00
C ASN A 218 -5.64 14.08 -23.75
N LEU A 219 -5.41 15.28 -23.22
CA LEU A 219 -4.48 16.26 -23.80
C LEU A 219 -3.08 15.67 -23.98
N ILE A 220 -2.56 15.00 -22.95
CA ILE A 220 -1.23 14.41 -22.97
C ILE A 220 -1.15 13.26 -23.99
N GLN A 221 -2.19 12.43 -24.04
CA GLN A 221 -2.30 11.37 -25.04
C GLN A 221 -2.29 11.92 -26.47
N GLU A 222 -3.07 12.98 -26.74
CA GLU A 222 -3.11 13.64 -28.03
C GLU A 222 -1.74 14.21 -28.42
N VAL A 223 -1.04 14.85 -27.48
CA VAL A 223 0.30 15.37 -27.75
C VAL A 223 1.26 14.23 -28.09
N ILE A 224 1.29 13.15 -27.31
CA ILE A 224 2.16 11.99 -27.59
C ILE A 224 1.83 11.39 -28.97
N ASN A 225 0.55 11.17 -29.28
CA ASN A 225 0.11 10.62 -30.55
C ASN A 225 0.51 11.52 -31.74
N SER A 226 0.36 12.84 -31.60
CA SER A 226 0.71 13.79 -32.67
C SER A 226 2.20 13.83 -32.99
N ILE A 227 3.07 13.60 -31.99
CA ILE A 227 4.53 13.52 -32.18
C ILE A 227 4.93 12.17 -32.78
N GLN A 228 4.27 11.07 -32.37
CA GLN A 228 4.58 9.73 -32.86
C GLN A 228 4.06 9.44 -34.27
N SER A 229 2.99 10.13 -34.69
CA SER A 229 2.45 10.07 -36.07
C SER A 229 2.60 11.43 -36.73
N PRO A 230 3.83 11.90 -37.04
CA PRO A 230 3.99 13.09 -37.86
C PRO A 230 3.35 12.74 -39.21
N LEU A 231 2.31 13.49 -39.59
CA LEU A 231 1.53 13.32 -40.82
C LEU A 231 2.37 12.66 -41.93
N LYS A 232 1.98 11.45 -42.34
CA LYS A 232 2.34 10.96 -43.68
C LYS A 232 1.69 11.93 -44.65
N ILE A 233 2.46 12.91 -45.10
CA ILE A 233 2.12 13.73 -46.28
C ILE A 233 2.03 12.78 -47.47
#